data_AF-A0A243Q411-F1
#
_entry.id   AF-A0A243Q411-F1
#
_cell.length_a   1.000
_cell.length_b   1.000
_cell.length_c   1.000
_cell.angle_alpha   90.00
_cell.angle_beta   90.00
_cell.angle_gamma   90.00
#
_symmetry.space_group_name_H-M   'P 1'
#
loop_
_entity.id
_entity.type
_entity.pdbx_description
1 polymer ?
#
loop_
_entity_poly.entity_id
_entity_poly.type
_entity_poly.pdbx_seq_one_letter_code
_entity_poly.pdbx_strand_id
1 'polypeptide(L)'
;MARESVAGMVMAAALIGAMVGVGGASATPSSVQREGGPCYQHEYGMDSADGTLYCSAEVAGWRSYAVSRAPKVRIGTPCPQLGARAMVYQTDGIATCRQSNSAGLRWQW
;
A
#
# COMPACT_ATOMS: atom_id res chain seq x y z
N MET A 1 -52.55 12.22 36.72
CA MET A 1 -53.06 13.51 37.21
C MET A 1 -51.88 14.44 37.42
N ALA A 2 -52.00 15.69 36.95
CA ALA A 2 -51.12 16.87 37.14
C ALA A 2 -49.66 16.71 36.66
N ARG A 3 -49.28 17.29 35.50
CA ARG A 3 -48.92 18.70 35.28
C ARG A 3 -47.79 19.15 36.22
N GLU A 4 -46.67 19.56 35.63
CA GLU A 4 -46.12 20.90 35.89
C GLU A 4 -45.02 21.24 34.86
N SER A 5 -45.33 22.26 34.07
CA SER A 5 -44.40 22.98 33.21
C SER A 5 -43.64 23.99 34.07
N VAL A 6 -42.32 24.04 33.95
CA VAL A 6 -41.55 25.22 34.37
C VAL A 6 -40.62 25.61 33.23
N ALA A 7 -40.99 26.71 32.58
CA ALA A 7 -40.13 27.48 31.70
C ALA A 7 -38.97 28.06 32.52
N GLY A 8 -37.74 27.89 32.04
CA GLY A 8 -36.55 28.40 32.70
C GLY A 8 -35.54 28.96 31.69
N MET A 9 -35.61 30.27 31.51
CA MET A 9 -34.54 31.22 31.13
C MET A 9 -33.56 30.87 30.00
N VAL A 10 -33.71 31.66 28.92
CA VAL A 10 -32.61 32.05 28.03
C VAL A 10 -31.63 32.92 28.83
N MET A 11 -30.37 32.51 28.94
CA MET A 11 -29.24 33.42 29.12
C MET A 11 -28.10 32.99 28.20
N ALA A 12 -27.90 33.78 27.15
CA ALA A 12 -26.65 33.83 26.43
C ALA A 12 -25.69 34.73 27.24
N ALA A 13 -24.55 34.20 27.66
CA ALA A 13 -23.43 35.03 28.10
C ALA A 13 -22.09 34.28 27.97
N ALA A 14 -21.21 34.89 27.19
CA ALA A 14 -19.75 34.79 27.20
C ALA A 14 -19.10 33.43 26.87
N LEU A 15 -18.84 33.26 25.57
CA LEU A 15 -17.62 32.59 25.09
C LEU A 15 -16.40 33.25 25.76
N ILE A 16 -15.52 32.45 26.37
CA ILE A 16 -14.05 32.53 26.33
C ILE A 16 -13.50 31.57 27.41
N GLY A 17 -12.66 30.62 26.98
CA GLY A 17 -11.59 30.11 27.82
C GLY A 17 -11.67 28.63 28.19
N ALA A 18 -11.16 27.76 27.31
CA ALA A 18 -10.02 26.87 27.61
C ALA A 18 -9.94 25.81 26.49
N MET A 19 -9.09 26.09 25.52
CA MET A 19 -8.62 25.11 24.57
C MET A 19 -7.80 24.07 25.36
N VAL A 20 -8.24 22.81 25.41
CA VAL A 20 -7.41 21.73 25.94
C VAL A 20 -7.55 20.52 25.05
N GLY A 21 -6.47 20.24 24.31
CA GLY A 21 -6.24 18.96 23.69
C GLY A 21 -6.94 18.75 22.35
N VAL A 22 -6.58 19.55 21.35
CA VAL A 22 -6.38 18.96 20.02
C VAL A 22 -5.30 17.90 20.24
N GLY A 23 -5.72 16.66 20.52
CA GLY A 23 -4.89 15.48 20.36
C GLY A 23 -4.57 15.41 18.88
N GLY A 24 -3.57 16.19 18.46
CA GLY A 24 -2.99 16.07 17.14
C GLY A 24 -2.43 14.68 17.06
N ALA A 25 -3.24 13.76 16.55
CA ALA A 25 -2.74 12.50 16.02
C ALA A 25 -1.68 12.93 15.02
N SER A 26 -0.42 12.84 15.45
CA SER A 26 0.71 12.99 14.55
C SER A 26 0.62 11.77 13.66
N ALA A 27 -0.12 11.90 12.56
CA ALA A 27 -0.24 10.84 11.57
C ALA A 27 1.19 10.52 11.14
N THR A 28 1.62 9.31 11.43
CA THR A 28 2.95 8.85 11.01
C THR A 28 3.01 9.00 9.49
N PRO A 29 4.08 9.59 8.93
CA PRO A 29 4.15 9.79 7.50
C PRO A 29 4.01 8.44 6.79
N SER A 30 3.15 8.37 5.77
CA SER A 30 3.05 7.21 4.89
C SER A 30 4.06 7.31 3.76
N SER A 31 4.60 6.18 3.31
CA SER A 31 5.52 6.14 2.18
C SER A 31 4.79 6.28 0.85
N VAL A 32 5.54 6.62 -0.21
CA VAL A 32 5.00 6.61 -1.56
C VAL A 32 4.83 5.16 -2.02
N GLN A 33 3.58 4.75 -2.22
CA GLN A 33 3.19 3.39 -2.56
C GLN A 33 3.43 3.08 -4.04
N ARG A 34 4.69 2.91 -4.42
CA ARG A 34 5.13 2.57 -5.78
C ARG A 34 5.95 1.31 -5.76
N GLU A 35 5.72 0.40 -6.71
CA GLU A 35 6.51 -0.83 -6.82
C GLU A 35 8.03 -0.54 -6.84
N GLY A 36 8.77 -1.24 -5.99
CA GLY A 36 10.21 -1.06 -5.79
C GLY A 36 10.60 0.17 -4.97
N GLY A 37 9.64 1.03 -4.64
CA GLY A 37 9.86 2.18 -3.74
C GLY A 37 10.02 1.73 -2.28
N PRO A 38 10.70 2.55 -1.46
CA PRO A 38 10.86 2.24 -0.04
C PRO A 38 9.52 2.31 0.69
N CYS A 39 9.40 1.55 1.76
CA CYS A 39 8.31 1.69 2.71
C CYS A 39 8.83 1.68 4.15
N TYR A 40 8.10 2.32 5.06
CA TYR A 40 8.53 2.46 6.46
C TYR A 40 8.29 1.16 7.23
N GLN A 41 9.05 0.97 8.31
CA GLN A 41 8.94 -0.24 9.14
C GLN A 41 7.54 -0.44 9.74
N HIS A 42 6.85 0.65 10.09
CA HIS A 42 5.48 0.59 10.61
C HIS A 42 4.46 0.20 9.52
N GLU A 43 4.85 0.20 8.25
CA GLU A 43 4.01 -0.19 7.11
C GLU A 43 4.24 -1.65 6.69
N TYR A 44 5.21 -2.37 7.27
CA TYR A 44 5.50 -3.76 6.89
C TYR A 44 4.27 -4.65 7.04
N GLY A 45 3.94 -5.38 5.96
CA GLY A 45 2.75 -6.23 5.87
C GLY A 45 1.46 -5.49 5.49
N MET A 46 1.47 -4.16 5.34
CA MET A 46 0.33 -3.40 4.85
C MET A 46 0.24 -3.43 3.33
N ASP A 47 -0.99 -3.36 2.83
CA ASP A 47 -1.30 -3.21 1.42
C ASP A 47 -1.26 -1.74 0.99
N SER A 48 -0.96 -1.49 -0.29
CA SER A 48 -1.12 -0.16 -0.87
C SER A 48 -2.61 0.22 -0.93
N ALA A 49 -2.90 1.51 -1.08
CA ALA A 49 -4.26 2.03 -1.13
C ALA A 49 -5.09 1.44 -2.28
N ASP A 50 -4.44 1.04 -3.37
CA ASP A 50 -5.07 0.37 -4.52
C ASP A 50 -5.08 -1.18 -4.39
N GLY A 51 -4.50 -1.73 -3.33
CA GLY A 51 -4.39 -3.17 -3.07
C GLY A 51 -3.47 -3.94 -4.02
N THR A 52 -2.70 -3.28 -4.86
CA THR A 52 -1.86 -3.96 -5.87
C THR A 52 -0.47 -4.31 -5.34
N LEU A 53 -0.01 -3.61 -4.30
CA LEU A 53 1.30 -3.76 -3.68
C LEU A 53 1.13 -4.14 -2.20
N TYR A 54 2.18 -4.75 -1.65
CA TYR A 54 2.35 -4.90 -0.21
C TYR A 54 3.74 -4.41 0.19
N CYS A 55 3.84 -3.83 1.37
CA CYS A 55 5.10 -3.36 1.91
C CYS A 55 5.84 -4.56 2.54
N SER A 56 6.95 -4.97 1.92
CA SER A 56 7.73 -6.14 2.32
C SER A 56 8.89 -5.76 3.22
N ALA A 57 8.98 -6.40 4.39
CA ALA A 57 10.13 -6.29 5.28
C ALA A 57 11.41 -6.89 4.66
N GLU A 58 11.28 -7.89 3.78
CA GLU A 58 12.41 -8.60 3.14
C GLU A 58 13.31 -7.66 2.33
N VAL A 59 12.69 -6.70 1.65
CA VAL A 59 13.41 -5.71 0.82
C VAL A 59 13.21 -4.28 1.29
N ALA A 60 12.59 -4.09 2.47
CA ALA A 60 12.20 -2.79 3.00
C ALA A 60 11.48 -1.90 1.97
N GLY A 61 10.54 -2.48 1.20
CA GLY A 61 9.95 -1.80 0.05
C GLY A 61 8.67 -2.43 -0.47
N TRP A 62 7.93 -1.65 -1.27
CA TRP A 62 6.68 -2.05 -1.89
C TRP A 62 6.90 -3.10 -3.00
N ARG A 63 6.25 -4.25 -2.85
CA ARG A 63 6.30 -5.38 -3.79
C ARG A 63 4.95 -5.58 -4.45
N SER A 64 4.96 -5.86 -5.75
CA SER A 64 3.72 -6.17 -6.48
C SER A 64 3.18 -7.55 -6.13
N TYR A 65 1.87 -7.63 -5.85
CA TYR A 65 1.19 -8.92 -5.72
C TYR A 65 1.15 -9.69 -7.02
N ALA A 66 1.00 -9.01 -8.16
CA ALA A 66 0.99 -9.66 -9.47
C ALA A 66 2.31 -10.43 -9.71
N VAL A 67 3.44 -9.85 -9.28
CA VAL A 67 4.77 -10.46 -9.45
C VAL A 67 5.04 -11.54 -8.40
N SER A 68 4.70 -11.28 -7.13
CA SER A 68 4.99 -12.22 -6.04
C SER A 68 4.08 -13.45 -6.02
N ARG A 69 2.84 -13.34 -6.51
CA ARG A 69 1.90 -14.46 -6.62
C ARG A 69 2.05 -15.23 -7.93
N ALA A 70 2.74 -14.66 -8.93
CA ALA A 70 3.03 -15.38 -10.17
C ALA A 70 3.97 -16.57 -9.92
N PRO A 71 3.85 -17.66 -10.69
CA PRO A 71 4.81 -18.76 -10.63
C PRO A 71 6.24 -18.25 -10.86
N LYS A 72 7.19 -18.71 -10.05
CA LYS A 72 8.60 -18.36 -10.25
C LYS A 72 9.10 -18.93 -11.58
N VAL A 73 9.86 -18.13 -12.33
CA VAL A 73 10.29 -18.46 -13.70
C VAL A 73 11.81 -18.57 -13.81
N ARG A 74 12.30 -19.11 -14.92
CA ARG A 74 13.74 -19.13 -15.23
C ARG A 74 14.01 -18.25 -16.44
N ILE A 75 15.09 -17.47 -16.40
CA ILE A 75 15.51 -16.65 -17.54
C ILE A 75 15.74 -17.53 -18.79
N GLY A 76 15.34 -17.02 -19.95
CA GLY A 76 15.43 -17.72 -21.23
C GLY A 76 14.31 -18.73 -21.51
N THR A 77 13.45 -19.03 -20.52
CA THR A 77 12.28 -19.91 -20.75
C THR A 77 11.16 -19.18 -21.48
N PRO A 78 10.30 -19.88 -22.25
CA PRO A 78 9.15 -19.28 -22.92
C PRO A 78 8.20 -18.61 -21.92
N CYS A 79 7.54 -17.54 -22.35
CA CYS A 79 6.52 -16.86 -21.56
C CYS A 79 5.25 -16.63 -22.38
N PRO A 80 4.07 -16.65 -21.75
CA PRO A 80 2.80 -16.67 -22.46
C PRO A 80 2.35 -15.29 -22.97
N GLN A 81 2.81 -14.21 -22.34
CA GLN A 81 2.30 -12.87 -22.61
C GLN A 81 3.40 -11.81 -22.51
N LEU A 82 3.55 -11.01 -23.57
CA LEU A 82 4.49 -9.88 -23.62
C LEU A 82 4.23 -8.92 -22.45
N GLY A 83 5.30 -8.51 -21.77
CA GLY A 83 5.23 -7.60 -20.62
C GLY A 83 4.83 -8.24 -19.29
N ALA A 84 4.49 -9.54 -19.26
CA ALA A 84 4.29 -10.25 -18.00
C ALA A 84 5.54 -10.16 -17.13
N ARG A 85 5.38 -10.10 -15.81
CA ARG A 85 6.48 -9.98 -14.83
C ARG A 85 6.34 -11.06 -13.76
N ALA A 86 7.44 -11.70 -13.42
CA ALA A 86 7.47 -12.77 -12.42
C ALA A 86 8.83 -12.83 -11.72
N MET A 87 8.85 -13.35 -10.49
CA MET A 87 10.11 -13.59 -9.77
C MET A 87 10.93 -14.69 -10.45
N VAL A 88 12.23 -14.51 -10.50
CA VAL A 88 13.14 -15.56 -11.01
C VAL A 88 13.39 -16.59 -9.90
N TYR A 89 13.35 -17.87 -10.25
CA TYR A 89 13.56 -18.99 -9.34
C TYR A 89 14.89 -18.85 -8.59
N GLN A 90 14.86 -19.04 -7.26
CA GLN A 90 16.01 -18.89 -6.35
C GLN A 90 16.65 -17.49 -6.27
N THR A 91 15.98 -16.45 -6.75
CA THR A 91 16.46 -15.06 -6.63
C THR A 91 15.33 -14.10 -6.24
N ASP A 92 15.71 -12.90 -5.81
CA ASP A 92 14.76 -11.80 -5.53
C ASP A 92 14.53 -10.88 -6.74
N GLY A 93 15.13 -11.24 -7.88
CA GLY A 93 15.04 -10.50 -9.12
C GLY A 93 13.75 -10.79 -9.88
N ILE A 94 13.29 -9.79 -10.63
CA ILE A 94 12.06 -9.84 -11.43
C ILE A 94 12.46 -9.97 -12.89
N ALA A 95 11.94 -10.99 -13.58
CA ALA A 95 12.03 -11.11 -15.02
C ALA A 95 10.81 -10.48 -15.69
N THR A 96 11.02 -9.90 -16.86
CA THR A 96 9.99 -9.42 -17.77
C THR A 96 9.94 -10.32 -19.01
N CYS A 97 8.74 -10.72 -19.41
CA CYS A 97 8.52 -11.41 -20.67
C CYS A 97 8.72 -10.43 -21.83
N ARG A 98 9.75 -10.67 -22.64
CA ARG A 98 10.11 -9.81 -23.79
C ARG A 98 10.28 -10.63 -25.05
N GLN A 99 10.10 -9.99 -26.20
CA GLN A 99 10.42 -10.59 -27.49
C GLN A 99 11.93 -10.91 -27.55
N SER A 100 12.25 -12.15 -27.88
CA SER A 100 13.59 -12.56 -28.26
C SER A 100 13.66 -12.62 -29.79
N ASN A 101 14.78 -12.16 -30.36
CA ASN A 101 14.97 -12.06 -31.81
C ASN A 101 14.83 -13.40 -32.54
N SER A 102 15.09 -14.53 -31.86
CA SER A 102 15.11 -15.87 -32.49
C SER A 102 14.21 -16.90 -31.81
N ALA A 103 13.75 -16.64 -30.59
CA ALA A 103 13.08 -17.67 -29.76
C ALA A 103 11.64 -17.31 -29.36
N GLY A 104 11.05 -16.27 -29.95
CA GLY A 104 9.73 -15.77 -29.57
C GLY A 104 9.74 -15.07 -28.21
N LEU A 105 8.60 -15.08 -27.50
CA LEU A 105 8.51 -14.48 -26.16
C LEU A 105 9.30 -15.29 -25.14
N ARG A 106 10.22 -14.63 -24.42
CA ARG A 106 11.11 -15.24 -23.42
C ARG A 106 11.18 -14.40 -22.15
N TRP A 107 11.33 -15.06 -21.01
CA TRP A 107 11.66 -14.40 -19.74
C TRP A 107 13.08 -13.82 -19.80
N GLN A 108 13.20 -12.52 -19.62
CA GLN A 108 14.46 -11.77 -19.65
C GLN A 108 14.52 -10.87 -18.42
N TRP A 109 15.70 -10.38 -18.03
CA TRP A 109 15.83 -9.41 -16.94
C TRP A 109 15.18 -8.06 -17.32
#